data_AF-A0A2V2QCY3-F1
#
_entry.id   AF-A0A2V2QCY3-F1
#
_cell.length_a   1.000
_cell.length_b   1.000
_cell.length_c   1.000
_cell.angle_alpha   90.00
_cell.angle_beta   90.00
_cell.angle_gamma   90.00
#
_symmetry.space_group_name_H-M   'P 1'
#
loop_
_entity.id
_entity.type
_entity.pdbx_description
1 polymer ?
#
loop_
_entity_poly.entity_id
_entity_poly.type
_entity_poly.pdbx_seq_one_letter_code
_entity_poly.pdbx_strand_id
1 'polypeptide(L)'
;MTAAQLPPVAPEVTATLVEDLSPRLRKRLDASVTKLAARPTHRDGDTVTVAVDDDTELRLHAPGGVVATVDAITCGCLLAPACLHRAAAACAAPAADPP
;
A
#
# COMPACT_ATOMS: atom_id res chain seq x y z
N MET A 1 2.65 21.81 -4.41
CA MET A 1 3.32 20.62 -3.85
C MET A 1 2.56 19.42 -4.38
N THR A 2 3.11 18.73 -5.37
CA THR A 2 2.45 17.55 -5.97
C THR A 2 2.43 16.47 -4.90
N ALA A 3 1.25 16.08 -4.42
CA ALA A 3 1.12 14.89 -3.59
C ALA A 3 1.77 13.74 -4.38
N ALA A 4 2.79 13.10 -3.81
CA ALA A 4 3.46 12.02 -4.51
C ALA A 4 2.45 10.90 -4.74
N GLN A 5 2.04 10.70 -5.99
CA GLN A 5 1.06 9.67 -6.31
C GLN A 5 1.64 8.29 -5.97
N LEU A 6 0.81 7.42 -5.40
CA LEU A 6 1.19 6.03 -5.16
C LEU A 6 1.62 5.36 -6.49
N PRO A 7 2.63 4.50 -6.47
CA PRO A 7 3.04 3.77 -7.67
C PRO A 7 1.93 2.79 -8.07
N PRO A 8 1.77 2.50 -9.37
CA PRO A 8 0.90 1.42 -9.82
C PRO A 8 1.23 0.08 -9.15
N VAL A 9 0.21 -0.70 -8.81
CA VAL A 9 0.33 -2.01 -8.16
C VAL A 9 -0.29 -3.08 -9.06
N ALA A 10 0.40 -4.21 -9.20
CA ALA A 10 -0.12 -5.36 -9.94
C ALA A 10 -1.43 -5.85 -9.28
N PRO A 11 -2.52 -6.07 -10.04
CA PRO A 11 -3.80 -6.49 -9.48
C PRO A 11 -3.72 -7.75 -8.60
N GLU A 12 -2.84 -8.68 -8.94
CA GLU A 12 -2.61 -9.93 -8.20
C GLU A 12 -2.03 -9.64 -6.80
N VAL A 13 -1.14 -8.66 -6.67
CA VAL A 13 -0.57 -8.23 -5.39
C VAL A 13 -1.66 -7.68 -4.48
N THR A 14 -2.55 -6.85 -5.02
CA THR A 14 -3.69 -6.32 -4.30
C THR A 14 -4.63 -7.43 -3.84
N ALA A 15 -4.93 -8.39 -4.72
CA ALA A 15 -5.78 -9.54 -4.39
C ALA A 15 -5.19 -10.37 -3.24
N THR A 16 -3.91 -10.78 -3.33
CA THR A 16 -3.23 -11.56 -2.29
C THR A 16 -3.25 -10.84 -0.94
N LEU A 17 -2.94 -9.53 -0.91
CA LEU A 17 -2.94 -8.77 0.33
C LEU A 17 -4.32 -8.69 0.98
N VAL A 18 -5.39 -8.59 0.19
CA VAL A 18 -6.77 -8.59 0.71
C VAL A 18 -7.18 -9.97 1.19
N GLU A 19 -6.76 -11.03 0.51
CA GLU A 19 -7.01 -12.44 0.85
C GLU A 19 -6.38 -12.84 2.19
N ASP A 20 -5.18 -12.33 2.48
CA ASP A 20 -4.47 -12.58 3.74
C ASP A 20 -5.07 -11.86 4.96
N LEU A 21 -5.98 -10.89 4.75
CA LEU A 21 -6.63 -10.20 5.86
C LEU A 21 -7.61 -11.12 6.61
N SER A 22 -7.55 -11.06 7.93
CA SER A 22 -8.64 -11.60 8.77
C SER A 22 -9.98 -10.92 8.43
N PRO A 23 -11.13 -11.62 8.62
CA PRO A 23 -12.45 -11.05 8.30
C PRO A 23 -12.73 -9.70 8.97
N ARG A 24 -12.21 -9.50 10.19
CA ARG A 24 -12.36 -8.25 10.93
C ARG A 24 -11.60 -7.10 10.29
N LEU A 25 -10.40 -7.35 9.76
CA LEU A 25 -9.61 -6.34 9.06
C LEU A 25 -10.18 -6.06 7.68
N ARG A 26 -10.62 -7.10 6.94
CA ARG A 26 -11.26 -6.94 5.63
C ARG A 26 -12.48 -6.03 5.69
N LYS A 27 -13.31 -6.13 6.73
CA LYS A 27 -14.45 -5.23 6.97
C LYS A 27 -14.06 -3.74 7.15
N ARG A 28 -12.81 -3.46 7.52
CA ARG A 28 -12.29 -2.09 7.73
C ARG A 28 -11.47 -1.55 6.56
N LEU A 29 -11.34 -2.33 5.48
CA LEU A 29 -10.46 -2.00 4.36
C LEU A 29 -10.85 -0.68 3.70
N ASP A 30 -12.11 -0.52 3.27
CA ASP A 30 -12.55 0.68 2.56
C ASP A 30 -12.33 1.97 3.38
N ALA A 31 -12.67 1.93 4.66
CA ALA A 31 -12.43 3.05 5.57
C ALA A 31 -10.93 3.37 5.73
N SER A 32 -10.07 2.35 5.62
CA SER A 32 -8.62 2.51 5.73
C SER A 32 -8.01 3.00 4.42
N VAL A 33 -8.52 2.58 3.27
CA VAL A 33 -8.16 3.12 1.95
C VAL A 33 -8.39 4.63 1.93
N THR A 34 -9.58 5.09 2.33
CA THR A 34 -9.91 6.52 2.39
C THR A 34 -9.00 7.28 3.35
N LYS A 35 -8.70 6.71 4.53
CA LYS A 35 -7.79 7.34 5.49
C LYS A 35 -6.37 7.44 4.97
N LEU A 36 -5.87 6.38 4.34
CA LEU A 36 -4.50 6.32 3.83
C LEU A 36 -4.32 7.28 2.65
N ALA A 37 -5.33 7.41 1.77
CA ALA A 37 -5.29 8.36 0.66
C ALA A 37 -5.18 9.83 1.10
N ALA A 38 -5.58 10.15 2.33
CA ALA A 38 -5.43 11.48 2.93
C ALA A 38 -4.07 11.68 3.64
N ARG A 39 -3.22 10.65 3.73
CA ARG A 39 -1.92 10.74 4.40
C ARG A 39 -0.86 11.34 3.46
N PRO A 40 0.12 12.07 4.03
CA PRO A 40 1.24 12.56 3.25
C PRO A 40 2.06 11.38 2.71
N THR A 41 2.46 11.51 1.45
CA THR A 41 3.29 10.55 0.73
C THR A 41 4.58 11.22 0.29
N HIS A 42 5.68 10.48 0.38
CA HIS A 42 7.00 10.92 -0.06
C HIS A 42 7.55 9.92 -1.08
N ARG A 43 7.95 10.39 -2.26
CA ARG A 43 8.57 9.54 -3.28
C ARG A 43 10.07 9.82 -3.33
N ASP A 44 10.85 8.76 -3.21
CA ASP A 44 12.29 8.74 -3.39
C ASP A 44 12.66 7.69 -4.44
N GLY A 45 12.95 8.15 -5.66
CA GLY A 45 13.18 7.29 -6.82
C GLY A 45 12.04 6.29 -7.07
N ASP A 46 12.38 5.00 -6.92
CA ASP A 46 11.46 3.88 -7.10
C ASP A 46 10.74 3.45 -5.81
N THR A 47 10.90 4.20 -4.71
CA THR A 47 10.24 3.90 -3.44
C THR A 47 9.32 5.03 -3.03
N VAL A 48 8.08 4.70 -2.67
CA VAL A 48 7.12 5.63 -2.09
C VAL A 48 6.88 5.26 -0.63
N THR A 49 7.02 6.23 0.27
CA THR A 49 6.77 6.10 1.70
C THR A 49 5.52 6.85 2.09
N VAL A 50 4.69 6.25 2.92
CA VAL A 50 3.45 6.82 3.47
C VAL A 50 3.56 6.79 4.99
N ALA A 51 3.37 7.94 5.64
CA ALA A 51 3.30 8.01 7.09
C ALA A 51 1.90 7.55 7.54
N VAL A 52 1.82 6.36 8.13
CA VAL A 52 0.56 5.76 8.60
C VAL A 52 0.13 6.40 9.92
N ASP A 53 1.09 6.56 10.82
CA ASP A 53 1.05 7.29 12.09
C ASP A 53 2.45 7.83 12.41
N ASP A 54 2.65 8.38 13.61
CA ASP A 54 3.89 9.06 14.00
C ASP A 54 5.10 8.11 14.11
N ASP A 55 4.86 6.81 14.36
CA ASP A 55 5.91 5.79 14.55
C ASP A 55 5.92 4.73 13.43
N THR A 56 4.93 4.74 12.55
CA THR A 56 4.71 3.72 11.53
C THR A 56 4.82 4.29 10.13
N GLU A 57 5.80 3.77 9.40
CA GLU A 57 5.94 3.99 7.97
C GLU A 57 5.49 2.77 7.15
N LEU A 58 4.89 3.06 6.01
CA LEU A 58 4.57 2.11 4.95
C LEU A 58 5.39 2.46 3.72
N ARG A 59 6.07 1.48 3.13
CA ARG A 59 6.89 1.68 1.93
C ARG A 59 6.41 0.78 0.81
N LEU A 60 6.30 1.36 -0.38
CA LEU A 60 5.99 0.70 -1.63
C LEU A 60 7.22 0.83 -2.52
N HIS A 61 7.87 -0.29 -2.79
CA HIS A 61 9.00 -0.37 -3.70
C HIS A 61 8.49 -0.80 -5.08
N ALA A 62 8.69 0.03 -6.09
CA ALA A 62 8.20 -0.14 -7.44
C ALA A 62 9.36 -0.02 -8.45
N PRO A 63 10.32 -0.96 -8.44
CA PRO A 63 11.42 -0.93 -9.39
C PRO A 63 10.86 -1.05 -10.81
N GLY A 64 11.24 -0.12 -11.69
CA GLY A 64 10.66 -0.03 -13.04
C GLY A 64 9.25 0.54 -13.09
N GLY A 65 8.76 1.13 -11.99
CA GLY A 65 7.50 1.88 -11.94
C GLY A 65 6.26 1.10 -11.53
N VAL A 66 6.37 -0.19 -11.22
CA VAL A 66 5.24 -1.03 -10.76
C VAL A 66 5.62 -1.85 -9.54
N VAL A 67 4.72 -1.95 -8.57
CA VAL A 67 4.84 -2.89 -7.46
C VAL A 67 4.34 -4.26 -7.92
N ALA A 68 5.26 -5.16 -8.25
CA ALA A 68 4.95 -6.47 -8.83
C ALA A 68 4.89 -7.61 -7.80
N THR A 69 5.30 -7.39 -6.55
CA THR A 69 5.33 -8.43 -5.51
C THR A 69 4.76 -7.93 -4.20
N VAL A 70 4.19 -8.83 -3.39
CA VAL A 70 3.68 -8.49 -2.05
C VAL A 70 4.80 -7.99 -1.14
N ASP A 71 5.99 -8.57 -1.21
CA ASP A 71 7.13 -8.22 -0.36
C ASP A 71 7.71 -6.83 -0.66
N ALA A 72 7.41 -6.29 -1.84
CA ALA A 72 7.75 -4.92 -2.20
C ALA A 72 6.89 -3.87 -1.46
N ILE A 73 5.81 -4.28 -0.80
CA ILE A 73 5.05 -3.43 0.13
C ILE A 73 5.41 -3.83 1.56
N THR A 74 6.09 -2.96 2.29
CA THR A 74 6.54 -3.20 3.68
C THR A 74 5.91 -2.21 4.62
N CYS A 75 5.45 -2.66 5.79
CA CYS A 75 4.87 -1.80 6.82
C CYS A 75 5.56 -2.06 8.16
N GLY A 76 5.92 -1.00 8.89
CA GLY A 76 6.51 -1.12 10.23
C GLY A 76 5.52 -1.43 11.35
N CYS A 77 4.22 -1.58 11.05
CA CYS A 77 3.22 -1.79 12.11
C CYS A 77 3.32 -3.19 12.74
N LEU A 78 2.84 -3.32 13.97
CA LEU A 78 2.87 -4.57 14.74
C LEU A 78 2.08 -5.74 14.11
N LEU A 79 1.21 -5.47 13.13
CA LEU A 79 0.40 -6.48 12.43
C LEU A 79 1.03 -6.92 11.11
N ALA A 80 2.21 -6.40 10.74
CA ALA A 80 2.91 -6.84 9.55
C ALA A 80 3.31 -8.34 9.68
N PRO A 81 3.26 -9.13 8.59
CA PRO A 81 2.95 -8.73 7.22
C PRO A 81 1.44 -8.62 6.91
N ALA A 82 0.56 -9.32 7.61
CA ALA A 82 -0.89 -9.35 7.30
C ALA A 82 -1.67 -8.15 7.89
N CYS A 83 -1.21 -6.93 7.60
CA CYS A 83 -1.78 -5.70 8.14
C CYS A 83 -2.74 -5.01 7.17
N LEU A 84 -3.66 -4.23 7.74
CA LEU A 84 -4.64 -3.44 6.98
C LEU A 84 -4.00 -2.35 6.11
N HIS A 85 -2.83 -1.83 6.52
CA HIS A 85 -2.17 -0.72 5.84
C HIS A 85 -1.61 -1.12 4.47
N ARG A 86 -0.98 -2.30 4.36
CA ARG A 86 -0.46 -2.81 3.08
C ARG A 86 -1.60 -3.01 2.08
N ALA A 87 -2.67 -3.68 2.51
CA ALA A 87 -3.85 -3.88 1.67
C ALA A 87 -4.51 -2.54 1.28
N ALA A 88 -4.64 -1.61 2.23
CA ALA A 88 -5.22 -0.29 1.95
C ALA A 88 -4.40 0.51 0.93
N ALA A 89 -3.06 0.45 0.99
CA ALA A 89 -2.21 1.10 -0.01
C ALA A 89 -2.32 0.48 -1.38
N ALA A 90 -2.33 -0.85 -1.45
CA ALA A 90 -2.50 -1.57 -2.70
C ALA A 90 -3.86 -1.26 -3.36
N CYS A 91 -4.93 -1.15 -2.57
CA CYS A 91 -6.26 -0.76 -3.07
C CYS A 91 -6.38 0.74 -3.41
N ALA A 92 -5.60 1.61 -2.77
CA ALA A 92 -5.59 3.05 -3.06
C ALA A 92 -4.73 3.40 -4.29
N ALA A 93 -3.76 2.54 -4.61
CA ALA A 93 -2.87 2.73 -5.73
C ALA A 93 -3.60 2.50 -7.08
N PRO A 94 -3.12 3.14 -8.17
CA PRO A 94 -3.57 2.77 -9.51
C PRO A 94 -3.29 1.29 -9.78
N ALA A 95 -4.19 0.60 -10.48
CA ALA A 95 -3.89 -0.72 -11.01
C ALA A 95 -2.84 -0.59 -12.12
N ALA A 96 -1.82 -1.45 -12.10
CA ALA A 96 -0.94 -1.59 -13.24
C ALA A 96 -1.71 -2.26 -14.39
N ASP A 97 -1.49 -1.78 -15.62
CA ASP A 97 -2.05 -2.45 -16.80
C ASP A 97 -1.43 -3.85 -16.93
N PRO A 98 -2.23 -4.89 -17.19
CA PRO A 98 -1.70 -6.19 -17.57
C PRO A 98 -0.92 -6.05 -18.89
N PRO A 99 0.19 -6.79 -19.06
CA PRO A 99 1.00 -6.76 -20.28
C PRO A 99 0.23 -7.21 -21.53
#